data_AF-A0A2V6ZJV8-F1
#
_entry.id   AF-A0A2V6ZJV8-F1
#
_cell.length_a   1.000
_cell.length_b   1.000
_cell.length_c   1.000
_cell.angle_alpha   90.00
_cell.angle_beta   90.00
_cell.angle_gamma   90.00
#
_symmetry.space_group_name_H-M   'P 1'
#
loop_
_entity.id
_entity.type
_entity.pdbx_description
1 polymer ?
#
loop_
_entity_poly.entity_id
_entity_poly.type
_entity_poly.pdbx_seq_one_letter_code
_entity_poly.pdbx_strand_id
1 'polypeptide(L)'
;MNRRRRQIVARVFALTLIVSPHAIAAPDARADAPADQMTWALHFTLAPTLFEPAETPGLITPFIILYALHDALVKPMPGKSMAPSLAESWST
;
A
#
# COMPACT_ATOMS: atom_id res chain seq x y z
N MET A 1 15.92 21.15 -54.58
CA MET A 1 16.64 20.70 -53.37
C MET A 1 17.67 19.65 -53.74
N ASN A 2 18.96 19.93 -53.50
CA ASN A 2 20.08 19.19 -54.09
C ASN A 2 20.24 17.81 -53.43
N ARG A 3 20.59 16.77 -54.19
CA ARG A 3 20.72 15.37 -53.71
C ARG A 3 21.57 15.24 -52.43
N ARG A 4 22.62 16.06 -52.31
CA ARG A 4 23.47 16.18 -51.10
C ARG A 4 22.71 16.70 -49.87
N ARG A 5 21.84 17.71 -50.01
CA ARG A 5 21.00 18.22 -48.90
C ARG A 5 20.04 17.14 -48.39
N ARG A 6 19.44 16.35 -49.29
CA ARG A 6 18.54 15.25 -48.91
C ARG A 6 19.28 14.14 -48.15
N GLN A 7 20.52 13.84 -48.54
CA GLN A 7 21.35 12.84 -47.86
C GLN A 7 21.82 13.30 -46.47
N ILE A 8 22.14 14.59 -46.30
CA ILE A 8 22.54 15.15 -45.00
C ILE A 8 21.35 15.13 -44.04
N VAL A 9 20.17 15.59 -44.48
CA VAL A 9 18.95 15.57 -43.65
C VAL A 9 18.59 14.14 -43.24
N ALA A 10 18.63 13.18 -44.18
CA ALA A 10 18.34 11.77 -43.87
C ALA A 10 19.35 11.17 -42.87
N ARG A 11 20.63 11.51 -42.98
CA ARG A 11 21.68 11.04 -42.06
C ARG A 11 21.58 11.66 -40.68
N VAL A 12 21.27 12.95 -40.58
CA VAL A 12 21.02 13.62 -39.30
C VAL A 12 19.78 13.03 -38.63
N PHE A 13 18.71 12.80 -39.40
CA PHE A 13 17.48 12.19 -38.89
C PHE A 13 17.71 10.76 -38.38
N ALA A 14 18.48 9.96 -39.13
CA ALA A 14 18.87 8.61 -38.71
C ALA A 14 19.76 8.64 -37.46
N LEU A 15 20.69 9.59 -37.34
CA LEU A 15 21.55 9.74 -36.17
C LEU A 15 20.75 10.15 -34.93
N THR A 16 19.75 11.05 -35.07
CA THR A 16 18.86 11.42 -33.96
C THR A 16 17.95 10.27 -33.51
N LEU A 17 17.57 9.36 -34.40
CA LEU A 17 16.76 8.18 -34.06
C LEU A 17 17.54 7.11 -33.29
N ILE A 18 18.86 7.01 -33.50
CA ILE A 18 19.73 6.04 -32.80
C ILE A 18 20.09 6.50 -31.38
N VAL A 19 20.03 7.81 -31.11
CA VAL A 19 20.50 8.41 -29.85
C VAL A 19 19.38 8.65 -28.83
N SER A 20 18.11 8.34 -29.12
CA SER A 20 17.03 8.44 -28.13
C SER A 20 17.17 7.38 -27.02
N PRO A 21 17.62 7.72 -25.80
CA PRO A 21 17.83 6.73 -24.73
C PRO A 21 16.55 6.45 -23.93
N HIS A 22 15.37 6.77 -24.48
CA HIS A 22 14.10 6.79 -23.74
C HIS A 22 13.21 5.58 -24.01
N ALA A 23 13.81 4.39 -24.02
CA ALA A 23 13.07 3.16 -23.77
C ALA A 23 13.85 2.33 -22.75
N ILE A 24 14.09 2.90 -21.58
CA ILE A 24 14.18 2.06 -20.38
C ILE A 24 12.77 1.49 -20.25
N ALA A 25 12.56 0.31 -20.82
CA ALA A 25 11.49 -0.55 -20.36
C ALA A 25 11.81 -0.79 -18.88
N ALA A 26 11.15 -0.02 -18.01
CA ALA A 26 11.11 -0.38 -16.60
C ALA A 26 10.57 -1.82 -16.61
N PRO A 27 11.32 -2.80 -16.06
CA PRO A 27 10.70 -4.10 -15.84
C PRO A 27 9.42 -3.84 -15.05
N ASP A 28 8.31 -4.47 -15.44
CA ASP A 28 7.12 -4.56 -14.60
C ASP A 28 7.53 -5.34 -13.34
N ALA A 29 8.23 -4.67 -12.43
CA ALA A 29 8.73 -5.21 -11.17
C ALA A 29 7.59 -5.24 -10.15
N ARG A 30 6.40 -5.66 -10.59
CA ARG A 30 5.35 -6.04 -9.66
C ARG A 30 5.55 -7.52 -9.38
N ALA A 31 6.49 -7.82 -8.48
CA ALA A 31 6.47 -9.10 -7.80
C ALA A 31 5.08 -9.25 -7.16
N ASP A 32 4.47 -10.43 -7.30
CA ASP A 32 3.27 -10.73 -6.52
C ASP A 32 3.61 -10.55 -5.05
N ALA A 33 2.71 -9.89 -4.31
CA ALA A 33 2.88 -9.74 -2.88
C ALA A 33 3.00 -11.15 -2.27
N PRO A 34 3.88 -11.37 -1.27
CA PRO A 34 3.99 -12.66 -0.61
C PRO A 34 2.60 -13.12 -0.18
N ALA A 35 2.22 -14.36 -0.52
CA ALA A 35 0.85 -14.86 -0.33
C ALA A 35 0.36 -14.75 1.12
N ASP A 36 1.29 -14.79 2.09
CA ASP A 36 1.02 -14.73 3.52
C ASP A 36 1.23 -13.33 4.13
N GLN A 37 1.44 -12.29 3.32
CA GLN A 37 1.64 -10.93 3.79
C GLN A 37 0.42 -10.04 3.52
N MET A 38 -0.16 -9.51 4.60
CA MET A 38 -1.18 -8.46 4.51
C MET A 38 -0.51 -7.09 4.65
N THR A 39 -0.75 -6.18 3.69
CA THR A 39 -0.24 -4.79 3.74
C THR A 39 -1.40 -3.83 3.98
N TRP A 40 -1.28 -2.96 4.98
CA TRP A 40 -2.30 -1.96 5.32
C TRP A 40 -1.89 -0.56 4.86
N ALA A 41 -2.78 0.11 4.13
CA ALA A 41 -2.66 1.53 3.82
C ALA A 41 -3.47 2.33 4.86
N LEU A 42 -2.77 3.05 5.74
CA LEU A 42 -3.39 3.83 6.80
C LEU A 42 -3.39 5.32 6.42
N HIS A 43 -4.49 6.02 6.71
CA HIS A 43 -4.67 7.45 6.42
C HIS A 43 -4.15 8.37 7.55
N PHE A 44 -3.42 7.82 8.51
CA PHE A 44 -2.90 8.51 9.68
C PHE A 44 -1.50 7.99 10.01
N THR A 45 -0.72 8.79 10.74
CA THR A 45 0.61 8.37 11.22
C THR A 45 0.47 7.34 12.32
N LEU A 46 1.18 6.22 12.20
CA LEU A 46 1.30 5.22 13.26
C LEU A 46 2.14 5.78 14.42
N ALA A 47 1.46 6.34 15.42
CA ALA A 47 2.08 6.76 16.65
C ALA A 47 2.35 5.56 17.58
N PRO A 48 3.48 5.51 18.31
CA PRO A 48 3.79 4.43 19.25
C PRO A 48 2.74 4.21 20.34
N THR A 49 2.01 5.26 20.73
CA THR A 49 0.95 5.17 21.75
C THR A 49 -0.25 4.34 21.30
N LEU A 50 -0.44 4.12 19.99
CA LEU A 50 -1.55 3.30 19.47
C LEU A 50 -1.35 1.80 19.70
N PHE A 51 -0.16 1.38 20.12
CA PHE A 51 0.18 -0.01 20.40
C PHE A 51 -0.10 -0.42 21.86
N GLU A 52 -0.26 0.55 22.76
CA GLU A 52 -0.47 0.32 24.20
C GLU A 52 -1.96 0.36 24.56
N PRO A 53 -2.59 -0.77 24.92
CA PRO A 53 -4.02 -0.82 25.20
C PRO A 53 -4.40 0.00 26.45
N ALA A 54 -3.48 0.17 27.39
CA ALA A 54 -3.69 0.96 28.61
C ALA A 54 -3.85 2.47 28.35
N GLU A 55 -3.30 2.98 27.25
CA GLU A 55 -3.29 4.40 26.88
C GLU A 55 -4.29 4.73 25.76
N THR A 56 -5.24 3.82 25.49
CA THR A 56 -6.17 3.94 24.37
C THR A 56 -7.00 5.23 24.49
N PRO A 57 -6.85 6.20 23.57
CA PRO A 57 -7.72 7.37 23.57
C PRO A 57 -9.15 6.94 23.18
N GLY A 58 -10.16 7.68 23.65
CA GLY A 58 -11.58 7.45 23.31
C GLY A 58 -11.95 7.78 21.87
N LEU A 59 -11.15 7.32 20.90
CA LEU A 59 -11.25 7.53 19.47
C LEU A 59 -11.35 6.17 18.76
N ILE A 60 -11.89 6.15 17.55
CA ILE A 60 -12.01 4.92 16.76
C ILE A 60 -10.67 4.47 16.15
N THR A 61 -9.76 5.39 15.84
CA THR A 61 -8.50 5.12 15.12
C THR A 61 -7.62 4.03 15.78
N PRO A 62 -7.40 4.02 17.11
CA PRO A 62 -6.60 2.98 17.75
C PRO A 62 -7.18 1.57 17.60
N PHE A 63 -8.50 1.44 17.39
CA PHE A 63 -9.16 0.13 17.31
C PHE A 63 -8.65 -0.72 16.14
N ILE A 64 -8.14 -0.10 15.06
CA ILE A 64 -7.48 -0.83 13.96
C ILE A 64 -6.26 -1.62 14.47
N ILE A 65 -5.44 -1.00 15.33
CA ILE A 65 -4.23 -1.63 15.90
C ILE A 65 -4.59 -2.54 17.06
N LEU A 66 -5.54 -2.13 17.91
CA LEU A 66 -6.01 -2.97 19.00
C LEU A 66 -6.59 -4.27 18.46
N TYR A 67 -7.32 -4.28 17.35
CA TYR A 67 -7.83 -5.53 16.77
C TYR A 67 -6.74 -6.36 16.08
N ALA A 68 -5.67 -5.72 15.60
CA ALA A 68 -4.56 -6.39 14.95
C ALA A 68 -3.64 -7.11 15.96
N LEU A 69 -3.42 -6.51 17.13
CA LEU A 69 -2.41 -6.97 18.10
C LEU A 69 -3.01 -7.50 19.40
N HIS A 70 -4.16 -6.97 19.82
CA HIS A 70 -4.78 -7.25 21.10
C HIS A 70 -6.14 -7.93 20.90
N ASP A 71 -6.55 -8.73 21.87
CA ASP A 71 -7.92 -9.24 21.90
C ASP A 71 -8.59 -8.89 23.23
N ALA A 72 -9.91 -8.86 23.23
CA ALA A 72 -10.74 -8.50 24.36
C ALA A 72 -11.64 -9.67 24.76
N LEU A 73 -12.17 -9.63 25.99
CA LEU A 73 -13.18 -10.59 26.44
C LEU A 73 -14.45 -10.50 25.59
N VAL A 74 -14.91 -9.27 25.35
CA VAL A 74 -16.08 -8.93 24.54
C VAL A 74 -15.74 -7.70 23.71
N LYS A 75 -16.08 -7.71 22.42
CA LYS A 75 -15.86 -6.56 21.51
C LYS A 75 -16.90 -6.49 20.40
N PRO A 76 -17.09 -5.32 19.74
CA PRO A 76 -17.90 -5.22 18.53
C PRO A 76 -17.41 -6.18 17.44
N MET A 77 -18.32 -6.92 16.81
CA MET A 77 -18.02 -7.85 15.72
C MET A 77 -19.02 -7.66 14.58
N PRO A 78 -18.72 -8.13 13.35
CA PRO A 78 -19.68 -8.06 12.25
C PRO A 78 -21.05 -8.62 12.64
N GLY A 79 -22.09 -7.79 12.52
CA GLY A 79 -23.47 -8.15 12.86
C GLY A 79 -23.83 -8.16 14.35
N LYS A 80 -22.91 -7.83 15.27
CA LYS A 80 -23.15 -7.82 16.72
C LYS A 80 -22.47 -6.62 17.38
N SER A 81 -23.25 -5.79 18.07
CA SER A 81 -22.71 -4.61 18.79
C SER A 81 -21.66 -5.00 19.83
N MET A 82 -21.86 -6.14 20.49
CA MET A 82 -20.91 -6.76 21.41
C MET A 82 -21.03 -8.27 21.22
N ALA A 83 -19.91 -8.93 20.93
CA ALA A 83 -19.83 -10.37 20.79
C ALA A 83 -18.77 -10.93 21.72
N PRO A 84 -18.95 -12.16 22.24
CA PRO A 84 -17.87 -12.85 22.93
C PRO A 84 -16.69 -13.02 21.95
N SER A 85 -15.48 -12.68 22.39
CA SER A 85 -14.24 -12.95 21.67
C SER A 85 -13.40 -13.93 22.50
N LEU A 86 -12.57 -13.45 23.43
CA LEU A 86 -11.87 -14.34 24.37
C LEU A 86 -12.79 -15.00 25.40
N ALA A 87 -13.91 -14.38 25.73
CA ALA A 87 -14.89 -14.97 26.64
C ALA A 87 -15.69 -16.07 25.94
N GLU A 88 -15.89 -17.22 26.58
CA GLU A 88 -16.77 -18.28 26.06
C GLU A 88 -18.25 -17.89 26.05
N SER A 89 -18.65 -17.03 27.00
CA SER A 89 -20.02 -16.49 27.09
C SER A 89 -20.02 -15.12 27.75
N TRP A 90 -21.07 -14.33 27.50
CA TRP A 90 -21.32 -13.06 28.17
C TRP A 90 -22.83 -12.80 28.24
N SER A 91 -23.25 -11.99 29.21
CA SER A 91 -24.65 -11.56 29.38
C SER A 91 -24.69 -10.04 29.56
N THR A 92 -25.79 -9.43 29.15
CA THR A 92 -26.08 -8.00 29.32
C THR A 92 -26.86 -7.79 30.61
#